data_AF-X1FP14-F1
#
_entry.id   AF-X1FP14-F1
#
_cell.length_a   1.000
_cell.length_b   1.000
_cell.length_c   1.000
_cell.angle_alpha   90.00
_cell.angle_beta   90.00
_cell.angle_gamma   90.00
#
_symmetry.space_group_name_H-M   'P 1'
#
loop_
_entity.id
_entity.type
_entity.pdbx_description
1 polymer ?
#
loop_
_entity_poly.entity_id
_entity_poly.type
_entity_poly.pdbx_seq_one_letter_code
_entity_poly.pdbx_strand_id
1 'polypeptide(L)'
;KSYIILMQISMQMTIILAMGKSYYHATKAFAEGSPIGDALGPLVVGSFVRDVAGSDDVEAKEIAKDTIVQEVTFEERTVFVVRAKGPGGTVGKPGTAIKKLVEEHGDSISHIITIDAGLKLSSDKTGSIVIGVGAAIGGIGVEKSYIEDSVTKNAIPIDALICRQSLENAITTMSRPITKSVFPIVEKIKMGIRKRTEKGAKVIVAGIGNT
;
A
#
# COMPACT_ATOMS: atom_id res chain seq x y z
N LYS A 1 19.54 -26.31 -35.63
CA LYS A 1 18.90 -24.96 -35.53
C LYS A 1 17.60 -24.98 -34.71
N SER A 2 16.67 -25.93 -34.92
CA SER A 2 15.39 -25.98 -34.19
C SER A 2 15.49 -26.32 -32.67
N TYR A 3 16.47 -27.13 -32.27
CA TYR A 3 16.58 -27.62 -30.88
C TYR A 3 16.85 -26.52 -29.83
N ILE A 4 17.62 -25.49 -30.16
CA ILE A 4 17.93 -24.38 -29.24
C ILE A 4 16.66 -23.57 -28.93
N ILE A 5 15.84 -23.31 -29.96
CA ILE A 5 14.56 -22.61 -29.82
C ILE A 5 13.60 -23.46 -28.97
N LEU A 6 13.57 -24.78 -29.20
CA LEU A 6 12.74 -25.70 -28.44
C LEU A 6 13.13 -25.72 -26.95
N MET A 7 14.43 -25.77 -26.63
CA MET A 7 14.92 -25.65 -25.25
C MET A 7 14.57 -24.29 -24.63
N GLN A 8 14.69 -23.18 -25.36
CA GLN A 8 14.30 -21.85 -24.87
C GLN A 8 12.82 -21.79 -24.51
N ILE A 9 11.95 -22.33 -25.37
CA ILE A 9 10.52 -22.42 -25.10
C ILE A 9 10.26 -23.32 -23.88
N SER A 10 10.89 -24.50 -23.80
CA SER A 10 10.72 -25.41 -22.66
C SER A 10 11.13 -24.79 -21.32
N MET A 11 12.22 -24.01 -21.29
CA MET A 11 12.65 -23.30 -20.07
C MET A 11 11.65 -22.22 -19.64
N GLN A 12 11.02 -21.53 -20.58
CA GLN A 12 10.04 -20.48 -20.28
C GLN A 12 8.63 -21.03 -19.99
N MET A 13 8.33 -22.24 -20.47
CA MET A 13 6.99 -22.84 -20.42
C MET A 13 6.41 -22.88 -18.99
N THR A 14 7.23 -23.23 -18.00
CA THR A 14 6.80 -23.28 -16.59
C THR A 14 6.33 -21.90 -16.10
N ILE A 15 7.05 -20.84 -16.45
CA ILE A 15 6.70 -19.46 -16.07
C ILE A 15 5.42 -19.01 -16.80
N ILE A 16 5.31 -19.31 -18.10
CA ILE A 16 4.15 -18.97 -18.92
C ILE A 16 2.88 -19.65 -18.38
N LEU A 17 2.94 -20.95 -18.08
CA LEU A 17 1.82 -21.69 -17.51
C LEU A 17 1.41 -21.16 -16.14
N ALA A 18 2.38 -20.79 -15.29
CA ALA A 18 2.09 -20.18 -13.99
C ALA A 18 1.38 -18.83 -14.14
N MET A 19 1.83 -17.97 -15.06
CA MET A 19 1.16 -16.70 -15.38
C MET A 19 -0.26 -16.94 -15.90
N GLY A 20 -0.44 -17.87 -16.86
CA GLY A 20 -1.75 -18.19 -17.42
C GLY A 20 -2.76 -18.64 -16.36
N LYS A 21 -2.34 -19.51 -15.44
CA LYS A 21 -3.18 -19.91 -14.28
C LYS A 21 -3.49 -18.73 -13.37
N SER A 22 -2.51 -17.88 -13.09
CA SER A 22 -2.69 -16.69 -12.24
C SER A 22 -3.74 -15.75 -12.82
N TYR A 23 -3.68 -15.47 -14.13
CA TYR A 23 -4.67 -14.64 -14.81
C TYR A 23 -6.06 -15.29 -14.84
N TYR A 24 -6.15 -16.61 -15.04
CA TYR A 24 -7.42 -17.34 -14.96
C TYR A 24 -8.06 -17.26 -13.57
N HIS A 25 -7.26 -17.35 -12.50
CA HIS A 25 -7.77 -17.16 -11.14
C HIS A 25 -8.11 -15.69 -10.84
N ALA A 26 -7.37 -14.75 -11.42
CA ALA A 26 -7.64 -13.32 -11.28
C ALA A 26 -9.01 -12.94 -11.85
N THR A 27 -9.39 -13.46 -13.02
CA THR A 27 -10.71 -13.15 -13.61
C THR A 27 -11.87 -13.54 -12.70
N LYS A 28 -11.74 -14.67 -11.99
CA LYS A 28 -12.72 -15.07 -10.97
C LYS A 28 -12.74 -14.11 -9.78
N ALA A 29 -11.58 -13.75 -9.24
CA ALA A 29 -11.49 -12.84 -8.11
C ALA A 29 -12.10 -11.45 -8.42
N PHE A 30 -11.82 -10.92 -9.62
CA PHE A 30 -12.40 -9.67 -10.10
C PHE A 30 -13.91 -9.77 -10.34
N ALA A 31 -14.40 -10.87 -10.94
CA ALA A 31 -15.82 -11.08 -11.18
C ALA A 31 -16.63 -11.17 -9.88
N GLU A 32 -16.06 -11.76 -8.83
CA GLU A 32 -16.69 -11.91 -7.52
C GLU A 32 -16.50 -10.68 -6.61
N GLY A 33 -15.72 -9.68 -7.04
CA GLY A 33 -15.37 -8.53 -6.20
C GLY A 33 -14.56 -8.90 -4.95
N SER A 34 -13.83 -10.02 -5.00
CA SER A 34 -13.01 -10.48 -3.88
C SER A 34 -11.81 -9.55 -3.67
N PRO A 35 -11.44 -9.23 -2.42
CA PRO A 35 -10.23 -8.47 -2.16
C PRO A 35 -9.01 -9.26 -2.63
N ILE A 36 -8.21 -8.64 -3.51
CA ILE A 36 -6.99 -9.21 -4.05
C ILE A 36 -5.77 -8.87 -3.17
N GLY A 37 -4.65 -9.56 -3.34
CA GLY A 37 -3.45 -9.30 -2.54
C GLY A 37 -2.94 -7.86 -2.63
N ASP A 38 -3.08 -7.21 -3.79
CA ASP A 38 -2.76 -5.80 -3.98
C ASP A 38 -3.59 -4.84 -3.10
N ALA A 39 -4.78 -5.27 -2.65
CA ALA A 39 -5.63 -4.45 -1.76
C ALA A 39 -5.15 -4.40 -0.30
N LEU A 40 -3.98 -4.96 0.01
CA LEU A 40 -3.44 -4.99 1.36
C LEU A 40 -3.22 -3.59 1.93
N GLY A 41 -2.65 -2.65 1.17
CA GLY A 41 -2.37 -1.29 1.66
C GLY A 41 -3.63 -0.59 2.18
N PRO A 42 -4.68 -0.45 1.34
CA PRO A 42 -5.97 0.09 1.76
C PRO A 42 -6.63 -0.70 2.90
N LEU A 43 -6.50 -2.03 2.91
CA LEU A 43 -7.04 -2.88 3.99
C LEU A 43 -6.35 -2.63 5.33
N VAL A 44 -5.03 -2.44 5.33
CA VAL A 44 -4.24 -2.13 6.53
C VAL A 44 -4.66 -0.79 7.11
N VAL A 45 -4.71 0.25 6.28
CA VAL A 45 -5.05 1.59 6.79
C VAL A 45 -6.52 1.69 7.18
N GLY A 46 -7.42 1.00 6.48
CA GLY A 46 -8.81 0.86 6.92
C GLY A 46 -8.94 0.11 8.25
N SER A 47 -8.10 -0.88 8.50
CA SER A 47 -8.05 -1.58 9.80
C SER A 47 -7.47 -0.69 10.90
N PHE A 48 -6.47 0.14 10.59
CA PHE A 48 -5.93 1.14 11.51
C PHE A 48 -7.00 2.17 11.91
N VAL A 49 -7.78 2.70 10.94
CA VAL A 49 -8.87 3.64 11.24
C VAL A 49 -9.90 3.00 12.18
N ARG A 50 -10.37 1.78 11.89
CA ARG A 50 -11.33 1.07 12.75
C ARG A 50 -10.81 0.83 14.16
N ASP A 51 -9.52 0.56 14.29
CA ASP A 51 -8.90 0.25 15.57
C ASP A 51 -8.64 1.49 16.42
N VAL A 52 -8.43 2.66 15.79
CA VAL A 52 -8.20 3.93 16.48
C VAL A 52 -9.49 4.69 16.75
N ALA A 53 -10.39 4.78 15.77
CA ALA A 53 -11.66 5.50 15.87
C ALA A 53 -12.81 4.65 16.42
N GLY A 54 -12.63 3.33 16.55
CA GLY A 54 -13.68 2.42 17.02
C GLY A 54 -14.83 2.28 16.01
N SER A 55 -16.06 2.35 16.52
CA SER A 55 -17.31 2.23 15.74
C SER A 55 -17.79 3.54 15.12
N ASP A 56 -17.06 4.65 15.32
CA ASP A 56 -17.46 5.95 14.80
C ASP A 56 -17.12 6.05 13.30
N ASP A 57 -18.11 6.46 12.50
CA ASP A 57 -17.93 6.72 11.08
C ASP A 57 -17.04 7.96 10.89
N VAL A 58 -15.77 7.73 10.61
CA VAL A 58 -14.81 8.79 10.27
C VAL A 58 -15.11 9.29 8.86
N GLU A 59 -15.51 10.56 8.76
CA GLU A 59 -15.82 11.21 7.49
C GLU A 59 -14.64 11.09 6.50
N ALA A 60 -14.92 10.51 5.33
CA ALA A 60 -13.94 10.38 4.26
C ALA A 60 -14.12 11.52 3.25
N LYS A 61 -13.06 12.32 3.06
CA LYS A 61 -13.05 13.44 2.12
C LYS A 61 -12.24 13.08 0.89
N GLU A 62 -12.73 13.44 -0.29
CA GLU A 62 -11.98 13.22 -1.54
C GLU A 62 -10.96 14.35 -1.74
N ILE A 63 -9.68 14.01 -1.73
CA ILE A 63 -8.57 14.97 -1.83
C ILE A 63 -7.94 15.02 -3.22
N ALA A 64 -7.96 13.88 -3.92
CA ALA A 64 -7.51 13.74 -5.29
C ALA A 64 -8.41 12.74 -6.01
N LYS A 65 -8.27 12.65 -7.34
CA LYS A 65 -9.08 11.75 -8.16
C LYS A 65 -8.97 10.31 -7.61
N ASP A 66 -10.13 9.73 -7.28
CA ASP A 66 -10.25 8.37 -6.76
C ASP A 66 -9.39 8.11 -5.50
N THR A 67 -9.16 9.15 -4.69
CA THR A 67 -8.34 9.06 -3.45
C THR A 67 -9.02 9.82 -2.32
N ILE A 68 -9.22 9.13 -1.21
CA ILE A 68 -9.85 9.69 -0.01
C ILE A 68 -8.83 9.87 1.11
N VAL A 69 -9.10 10.86 1.95
CA VAL A 69 -8.41 11.10 3.22
C VAL A 69 -9.41 11.01 4.37
N GLN A 70 -8.99 10.37 5.45
CA GLN A 70 -9.71 10.29 6.72
C GLN A 70 -8.80 10.83 7.82
N GLU A 71 -9.31 11.72 8.66
CA GLU A 71 -8.55 12.29 9.78
C GLU A 71 -8.93 11.56 11.07
N VAL A 72 -7.95 10.96 11.74
CA VAL A 72 -8.15 10.27 13.02
C VAL A 72 -7.15 10.77 14.06
N THR A 73 -7.55 10.75 15.33
CA THR A 73 -6.66 11.10 16.44
C THR A 73 -6.13 9.84 17.10
N PHE A 74 -4.80 9.68 17.14
CA PHE A 74 -4.12 8.57 17.80
C PHE A 74 -3.12 9.10 18.84
N GLU A 75 -3.36 8.84 20.13
CA GLU A 75 -2.46 9.23 21.22
C GLU A 75 -2.02 10.71 21.15
N GLU A 76 -3.00 11.63 21.05
CA GLU A 76 -2.80 13.08 20.92
C GLU A 76 -2.06 13.52 19.64
N ARG A 77 -2.06 12.67 18.60
CA ARG A 77 -1.49 12.99 17.28
C ARG A 77 -2.58 12.91 16.22
N THR A 78 -2.55 13.83 15.27
CA THR A 78 -3.45 13.81 14.12
C THR A 78 -2.85 12.90 13.04
N VAL A 79 -3.59 11.90 12.61
CA VAL A 79 -3.18 10.97 11.56
C VAL A 79 -4.10 11.13 10.35
N PHE A 80 -3.53 11.57 9.23
CA PHE A 80 -4.19 11.61 7.95
C PHE A 80 -4.01 10.27 7.25
N VAL A 81 -5.10 9.52 7.16
CA VAL A 81 -5.13 8.22 6.50
C VAL A 81 -5.54 8.41 5.05
N VAL A 82 -4.65 8.06 4.13
CA VAL A 82 -4.87 8.18 2.68
C VAL A 82 -5.04 6.80 2.07
N ARG A 83 -6.07 6.61 1.25
CA ARG A 83 -6.27 5.39 0.46
C ARG A 83 -7.06 5.67 -0.82
N ALA A 84 -7.01 4.75 -1.77
CA ALA A 84 -7.88 4.82 -2.94
C ALA A 84 -9.37 4.79 -2.53
N LYS A 85 -10.21 5.44 -3.33
CA LYS A 85 -11.66 5.40 -3.19
C LYS A 85 -12.16 4.07 -3.75
N GLY A 86 -12.91 3.33 -2.95
CA GLY A 86 -13.40 2.00 -3.34
C GLY A 86 -14.78 1.66 -2.82
N PRO A 87 -15.27 0.44 -3.14
CA PRO A 87 -14.55 -0.61 -3.87
C PRO A 87 -14.32 -0.28 -5.36
N GLY A 88 -13.17 -0.67 -5.90
CA GLY A 88 -12.79 -0.41 -7.30
C GLY A 88 -11.34 -0.81 -7.65
N GLY A 89 -11.13 -1.23 -8.90
CA GLY A 89 -9.82 -1.63 -9.45
C GLY A 89 -8.88 -0.46 -9.76
N THR A 90 -8.89 0.59 -8.95
CA THR A 90 -8.03 1.77 -9.08
C THR A 90 -7.14 1.91 -7.85
N VAL A 91 -5.88 2.29 -8.09
CA VAL A 91 -4.90 2.64 -7.05
C VAL A 91 -5.01 4.13 -6.67
N GLY A 92 -5.86 4.90 -7.38
CA GLY A 92 -6.03 6.33 -7.17
C GLY A 92 -4.80 7.15 -7.56
N LYS A 93 -4.63 8.30 -6.90
CA LYS A 93 -3.50 9.22 -7.03
C LYS A 93 -2.92 9.57 -5.65
N PRO A 94 -2.32 8.59 -4.96
CA PRO A 94 -1.81 8.77 -3.60
C PRO A 94 -0.69 9.81 -3.51
N GLY A 95 0.17 9.93 -4.52
CA GLY A 95 1.23 10.92 -4.52
C GLY A 95 0.72 12.35 -4.68
N THR A 96 -0.31 12.53 -5.50
CA THR A 96 -1.02 13.83 -5.60
C THR A 96 -1.72 14.19 -4.27
N ALA A 97 -2.35 13.22 -3.62
CA ALA A 97 -3.01 13.40 -2.33
C ALA A 97 -2.02 13.79 -1.21
N ILE A 98 -0.90 13.08 -1.10
CA ILE A 98 0.15 13.37 -0.12
C ILE A 98 0.72 14.77 -0.35
N LYS A 99 1.02 15.13 -1.60
CA LYS A 99 1.54 16.46 -1.94
C LYS A 99 0.58 17.57 -1.48
N LYS A 100 -0.73 17.42 -1.71
CA LYS A 100 -1.73 18.40 -1.24
C LYS A 100 -1.76 18.48 0.28
N LEU A 101 -1.73 17.35 1.00
CA LEU A 101 -1.69 17.36 2.46
C LEU A 101 -0.45 18.09 2.98
N VAL A 102 0.71 17.84 2.37
CA VAL A 102 1.97 18.52 2.71
C VAL A 102 1.89 20.02 2.42
N GLU A 103 1.26 20.44 1.32
CA GLU A 103 1.07 21.85 0.99
C GLU A 103 0.06 22.55 1.94
N GLU A 104 -1.02 21.88 2.34
CA GLU A 104 -2.05 22.41 3.23
C GLU A 104 -1.59 22.51 4.69
N HIS A 105 -0.82 21.52 5.15
CA HIS A 105 -0.40 21.41 6.55
C HIS A 105 1.04 21.88 6.78
N GLY A 106 1.78 22.17 5.71
CA GLY A 106 3.14 22.69 5.75
C GLY A 106 4.07 21.83 6.61
N ASP A 107 4.90 22.50 7.41
CA ASP A 107 5.92 21.87 8.26
C ASP A 107 5.34 21.16 9.50
N SER A 108 4.00 21.15 9.68
CA SER A 108 3.37 20.45 10.81
C SER A 108 3.31 18.92 10.64
N ILE A 109 3.56 18.42 9.42
CA ILE A 109 3.68 16.99 9.17
C ILE A 109 5.08 16.53 9.56
N SER A 110 5.12 15.72 10.61
CA SER A 110 6.36 15.22 11.21
C SER A 110 6.89 13.95 10.56
N HIS A 111 6.01 13.15 9.92
CA HIS A 111 6.38 11.83 9.43
C HIS A 111 5.37 11.31 8.40
N ILE A 112 5.83 10.55 7.41
CA ILE A 112 4.99 9.87 6.42
C ILE A 112 5.27 8.37 6.44
N ILE A 113 4.21 7.57 6.44
CA ILE A 113 4.28 6.11 6.40
C ILE A 113 3.48 5.61 5.19
N THR A 114 4.15 4.96 4.26
CA THR A 114 3.53 4.34 3.07
C THR A 114 3.44 2.84 3.28
N ILE A 115 2.31 2.24 2.90
CA ILE A 115 2.07 0.79 2.99
C ILE A 115 1.72 0.28 1.60
N ASP A 116 2.48 -0.68 1.10
CA ASP A 116 2.31 -1.25 -0.24
C ASP A 116 2.51 -2.77 -0.22
N ALA A 117 1.98 -3.44 -1.23
CA ALA A 117 2.07 -4.87 -1.43
C ALA A 117 3.07 -5.20 -2.56
N GLY A 118 4.36 -5.28 -2.21
CA GLY A 118 5.44 -5.43 -3.18
C GLY A 118 5.72 -6.89 -3.60
N LEU A 119 6.27 -7.05 -4.80
CA LEU A 119 6.72 -8.36 -5.28
C LEU A 119 7.84 -8.92 -4.41
N LYS A 120 7.76 -10.22 -4.15
CA LYS A 120 8.70 -10.98 -3.33
C LYS A 120 9.88 -11.47 -4.15
N LEU A 121 11.07 -11.51 -3.55
CA LEU A 121 12.22 -12.24 -4.09
C LEU A 121 12.11 -13.73 -3.76
N SER A 122 12.95 -14.55 -4.39
CA SER A 122 12.92 -16.02 -4.23
C SER A 122 13.12 -16.48 -2.78
N SER A 123 13.86 -15.72 -1.98
CA SER A 123 14.10 -15.98 -0.55
C SER A 123 12.97 -15.49 0.36
N ASP A 124 12.09 -14.61 -0.14
CA ASP A 124 11.08 -13.97 0.67
C ASP A 124 9.87 -14.89 0.89
N LYS A 125 9.37 -14.91 2.12
CA LYS A 125 8.13 -15.59 2.46
C LYS A 125 6.94 -14.69 2.12
N THR A 126 5.90 -15.28 1.53
CA THR A 126 4.65 -14.54 1.28
C THR A 126 4.06 -14.05 2.62
N GLY A 127 3.69 -12.77 2.69
CA GLY A 127 3.20 -12.13 3.91
C GLY A 127 4.30 -11.60 4.84
N SER A 128 5.58 -11.72 4.47
CA SER A 128 6.67 -11.11 5.25
C SER A 128 6.70 -9.60 5.05
N ILE A 129 6.98 -8.86 6.12
CA ILE A 129 6.97 -7.40 6.14
C ILE A 129 8.41 -6.88 6.11
N VAL A 130 8.72 -6.07 5.11
CA VAL A 130 9.99 -5.33 5.00
C VAL A 130 9.72 -3.86 5.31
N ILE A 131 10.61 -3.24 6.09
CA ILE A 131 10.57 -1.80 6.39
C ILE A 131 11.75 -1.16 5.68
N GLY A 132 11.49 -0.11 4.93
CA GLY A 132 12.50 0.69 4.25
C GLY A 132 12.24 2.18 4.42
N VAL A 133 13.17 2.99 3.92
CA VAL A 133 13.05 4.45 3.85
C VAL A 133 12.71 4.83 2.41
N GLY A 134 11.85 5.82 2.22
CA GLY A 134 11.39 6.27 0.89
C GLY A 134 9.93 5.93 0.60
N ALA A 135 9.42 6.45 -0.51
CA ALA A 135 8.07 6.14 -0.97
C ALA A 135 8.04 4.78 -1.69
N ALA A 136 7.24 3.85 -1.20
CA ALA A 136 6.95 2.60 -1.90
C ALA A 136 5.62 2.70 -2.66
N ILE A 137 5.70 3.00 -3.96
CA ILE A 137 4.56 2.99 -4.90
C ILE A 137 4.90 2.10 -6.10
N GLY A 138 3.98 1.20 -6.46
CA GLY A 138 4.01 0.49 -7.74
C GLY A 138 3.58 1.37 -8.93
N GLY A 139 4.21 1.19 -10.09
CA GLY A 139 3.81 1.83 -11.35
C GLY A 139 4.86 2.78 -11.96
N ILE A 140 4.45 3.47 -13.03
CA ILE A 140 5.24 4.52 -13.68
C ILE A 140 5.50 5.65 -12.67
N GLY A 141 6.78 5.92 -12.37
CA GLY A 141 7.25 6.67 -11.19
C GLY A 141 6.82 8.13 -11.01
N VAL A 142 5.79 8.59 -11.69
CA VAL A 142 5.21 9.93 -11.56
C VAL A 142 4.66 10.16 -10.15
N GLU A 143 3.84 9.25 -9.62
CA GLU A 143 3.29 9.38 -8.27
C GLU A 143 4.39 9.29 -7.20
N LYS A 144 5.40 8.45 -7.43
CA LYS A 144 6.59 8.38 -6.57
C LYS A 144 7.35 9.71 -6.54
N SER A 145 7.57 10.33 -7.70
CA SER A 145 8.22 11.65 -7.81
C SER A 145 7.46 12.72 -7.03
N TYR A 146 6.13 12.76 -7.11
CA TYR A 146 5.35 13.75 -6.35
C TYR A 146 5.49 13.61 -4.83
N ILE A 147 5.60 12.38 -4.33
CA ILE A 147 5.88 12.15 -2.91
C ILE A 147 7.30 12.57 -2.58
N GLU A 148 8.30 12.09 -3.32
CA GLU A 148 9.70 12.38 -3.01
C GLU A 148 10.01 13.88 -3.12
N ASP A 149 9.43 14.59 -4.10
CA ASP A 149 9.60 16.04 -4.26
C ASP A 149 8.97 16.83 -3.10
N SER A 150 7.79 16.41 -2.61
CA SER A 150 7.12 17.10 -1.49
C SER A 150 7.84 16.84 -0.16
N VAL A 151 8.26 15.60 0.06
CA VAL A 151 9.05 15.18 1.23
C VAL A 151 10.41 15.87 1.28
N THR A 152 11.12 15.93 0.14
CA THR A 152 12.47 16.52 0.08
C THR A 152 12.44 18.02 0.35
N LYS A 153 11.45 18.75 -0.19
CA LYS A 153 11.31 20.20 0.03
C LYS A 153 11.09 20.56 1.49
N ASN A 154 10.35 19.72 2.23
CA ASN A 154 9.96 19.98 3.61
C ASN A 154 10.77 19.16 4.62
N ALA A 155 11.80 18.44 4.16
CA ALA A 155 12.66 17.56 4.97
C ALA A 155 11.91 16.56 5.87
N ILE A 156 10.76 16.06 5.40
CA ILE A 156 9.89 15.16 6.17
C ILE A 156 10.42 13.72 6.05
N PRO A 157 10.64 12.97 7.14
CA PRO A 157 11.03 11.57 7.03
C PRO A 157 9.89 10.71 6.48
N ILE A 158 10.24 9.77 5.59
CA ILE A 158 9.29 8.85 4.95
C ILE A 158 9.73 7.39 5.09
N ASP A 159 8.83 6.55 5.62
CA ASP A 159 9.01 5.11 5.70
C ASP A 159 8.08 4.37 4.74
N ALA A 160 8.55 3.22 4.27
CA ALA A 160 7.78 2.25 3.51
C ALA A 160 7.67 0.94 4.27
N LEU A 161 6.44 0.46 4.46
CA LEU A 161 6.15 -0.90 4.90
C LEU A 161 5.65 -1.70 3.68
N ILE A 162 6.48 -2.64 3.24
CA ILE A 162 6.20 -3.46 2.07
C ILE A 162 5.88 -4.88 2.54
N CYS A 163 4.67 -5.35 2.25
CA CYS A 163 4.34 -6.76 2.42
C CYS A 163 4.70 -7.53 1.15
N ARG A 164 5.55 -8.55 1.29
CA ARG A 164 6.05 -9.33 0.16
C ARG A 164 5.02 -10.35 -0.30
N GLN A 165 4.69 -10.32 -1.58
CA GLN A 165 3.77 -11.25 -2.23
C GLN A 165 4.26 -11.70 -3.61
N SER A 166 3.80 -12.84 -4.12
CA SER A 166 4.03 -13.20 -5.53
C SER A 166 3.08 -12.44 -6.45
N LEU A 167 3.40 -12.40 -7.76
CA LEU A 167 2.50 -11.86 -8.77
C LEU A 167 1.12 -12.52 -8.73
N GLU A 168 1.08 -13.85 -8.59
CA GLU A 168 -0.15 -14.61 -8.44
C GLU A 168 -0.99 -14.11 -7.26
N ASN A 169 -0.38 -13.94 -6.08
CA ASN A 169 -1.08 -13.44 -4.89
C ASN A 169 -1.56 -12.00 -5.07
N ALA A 170 -0.83 -11.17 -5.81
CA ALA A 170 -1.19 -9.77 -6.02
C ALA A 170 -2.51 -9.63 -6.81
N ILE A 171 -2.74 -10.50 -7.79
CA ILE A 171 -3.88 -10.41 -8.72
C ILE A 171 -5.02 -11.39 -8.41
N THR A 172 -4.84 -12.30 -7.46
CA THR A 172 -5.87 -13.26 -7.03
C THR A 172 -6.37 -12.93 -5.63
N THR A 173 -7.42 -13.63 -5.19
CA THR A 173 -7.98 -13.48 -3.85
C THR A 173 -6.90 -13.57 -2.78
N MET A 174 -6.93 -12.61 -1.84
CA MET A 174 -5.91 -12.46 -0.82
C MET A 174 -5.68 -13.76 -0.05
N SER A 175 -4.43 -14.23 -0.02
CA SER A 175 -4.08 -15.47 0.68
C SER A 175 -3.99 -15.26 2.19
N ARG A 176 -4.23 -16.33 2.96
CA ARG A 176 -4.19 -16.30 4.42
C ARG A 176 -2.91 -15.69 5.02
N PRO A 177 -1.70 -15.95 4.49
CA PRO A 177 -0.48 -15.27 4.96
C PRO A 177 -0.54 -13.75 4.82
N ILE A 178 -1.11 -13.23 3.73
CA ILE A 178 -1.25 -11.79 3.48
C ILE A 178 -2.29 -11.19 4.42
N THR A 179 -3.46 -11.81 4.57
CA THR A 179 -4.48 -11.35 5.52
C THR A 179 -3.98 -11.34 6.97
N LYS A 180 -3.24 -12.37 7.37
CA LYS A 180 -2.61 -12.44 8.71
C LYS A 180 -1.53 -11.38 8.93
N SER A 181 -0.96 -10.81 7.86
CA SER A 181 0.05 -9.75 7.96
C SER A 181 -0.55 -8.39 8.32
N VAL A 182 -1.86 -8.18 8.12
CA VAL A 182 -2.54 -6.89 8.37
C VAL A 182 -2.32 -6.40 9.80
N PHE A 183 -2.65 -7.22 10.80
CA PHE A 183 -2.54 -6.83 12.20
C PHE A 183 -1.09 -6.50 12.64
N PRO A 184 -0.09 -7.35 12.34
CA PRO A 184 1.31 -7.00 12.56
C PRO A 184 1.77 -5.69 11.87
N ILE A 185 1.23 -5.36 10.68
CA ILE A 185 1.55 -4.08 10.01
C ILE A 185 0.94 -2.91 10.77
N VAL A 186 -0.33 -3.02 11.19
CA VAL A 186 -1.01 -1.99 12.01
C VAL A 186 -0.23 -1.70 13.29
N GLU A 187 0.21 -2.74 14.01
CA GLU A 187 1.03 -2.56 15.21
C GLU A 187 2.37 -1.88 14.92
N LYS A 188 3.03 -2.22 13.80
CA LYS A 188 4.25 -1.54 13.36
C LYS A 188 4.01 -0.06 13.01
N ILE A 189 2.86 0.29 12.43
CA ILE A 189 2.47 1.68 12.17
C ILE A 189 2.36 2.44 13.49
N LYS A 190 1.59 1.91 14.46
CA LYS A 190 1.45 2.53 15.79
C LYS A 190 2.81 2.70 16.49
N MET A 191 3.65 1.66 16.48
CA MET A 191 5.00 1.74 17.03
C MET A 191 5.85 2.79 16.31
N GLY A 192 5.73 2.88 14.98
CA GLY A 192 6.44 3.85 14.16
C GLY A 192 6.05 5.29 14.50
N ILE A 193 4.77 5.55 14.70
CA ILE A 193 4.24 6.85 15.14
C ILE A 193 4.80 7.18 16.54
N ARG A 194 4.62 6.29 17.52
CA ARG A 194 5.09 6.52 18.91
C ARG A 194 6.57 6.84 19.03
N LYS A 195 7.42 6.18 18.25
CA LYS A 195 8.88 6.30 18.35
C LYS A 195 9.45 7.50 17.59
N ARG A 196 8.76 7.97 16.56
CA ARG A 196 9.31 8.98 15.63
C ARG A 196 8.60 10.32 15.68
N THR A 197 7.49 10.42 16.40
CA THR A 197 6.72 11.66 16.49
C THR A 197 6.36 12.01 17.92
N GLU A 198 6.36 13.31 18.18
CA GLU A 198 5.96 13.88 19.46
C GLU A 198 4.42 14.01 19.55
N LYS A 199 3.91 14.28 20.75
CA LYS A 199 2.48 14.58 20.94
C LYS A 199 2.14 15.90 20.23
N GLY A 200 0.94 16.00 19.65
CA GLY A 200 0.52 17.15 18.85
C GLY A 200 1.04 17.16 17.42
N ALA A 201 1.91 16.22 17.04
CA ALA A 201 2.43 16.13 15.68
C ALA A 201 1.38 15.57 14.71
N LYS A 202 1.49 15.95 13.44
CA LYS A 202 0.67 15.39 12.36
C LYS A 202 1.46 14.34 11.58
N VAL A 203 0.78 13.27 11.17
CA VAL A 203 1.37 12.13 10.46
C VAL A 203 0.50 11.76 9.28
N ILE A 204 1.10 11.40 8.15
CA ILE A 204 0.39 10.82 7.01
C ILE A 204 0.63 9.31 6.97
N VAL A 205 -0.44 8.53 6.87
CA VAL A 205 -0.39 7.08 6.69
C VAL A 205 -1.12 6.73 5.39
N ALA A 206 -0.39 6.34 4.36
CA ALA A 206 -0.94 6.08 3.03
C ALA A 206 -0.95 4.57 2.72
N GLY A 207 -2.14 4.02 2.51
CA GLY A 207 -2.34 2.65 2.03
C GLY A 207 -2.46 2.64 0.52
N ILE A 208 -1.47 2.06 -0.15
CA ILE A 208 -1.36 2.01 -1.61
C ILE A 208 -1.78 0.62 -2.09
N GLY A 209 -2.56 0.61 -3.15
CA GLY A 209 -3.11 -0.61 -3.75
C GLY A 209 -4.55 -0.40 -4.22
N ASN A 210 -5.09 -1.42 -4.88
CA ASN A 210 -6.49 -1.45 -5.29
C ASN A 210 -7.46 -1.55 -4.09
N THR A 211 -8.75 -1.23 -4.30
CA THR A 211 -9.76 -1.22 -3.24
C THR A 211 -11.01 -2.03 -3.54
#